data_AF-A0A9E4DB40-F1
#
_entry.id   AF-A0A9E4DB40-F1
#
_cell.length_a   1.000
_cell.length_b   1.000
_cell.length_c   1.000
_cell.angle_alpha   90.00
_cell.angle_beta   90.00
_cell.angle_gamma   90.00
#
_symmetry.space_group_name_H-M   'P 1'
#
loop_
_entity.id
_entity.type
_entity.pdbx_description
1 polymer ?
#
loop_
_entity_poly.entity_id
_entity_poly.type
_entity_poly.pdbx_seq_one_letter_code
_entity_poly.pdbx_strand_id
1 'polypeptide(L)'
;MEIIAQYGSIFLVMACVFGFFMAWGIGANDVANAMGTSVGSKALTLKQAIIIAMIFEFLGAYFAGGEVTSTIRKGIIDAEVMSG
;
A
#
# COMPACT_ATOMS: atom_id res chain seq x y z
N MET A 1 16.59 -2.42 -23.67
CA MET A 1 16.30 -3.36 -22.57
C MET A 1 17.54 -3.82 -21.79
N GLU A 2 18.78 -3.61 -22.27
CA GLU A 2 19.99 -4.04 -21.55
C GLU A 2 20.16 -3.45 -20.14
N ILE A 3 19.89 -2.15 -19.94
CA ILE A 3 20.05 -1.50 -18.62
C ILE A 3 19.10 -2.11 -17.58
N ILE A 4 17.86 -2.42 -17.98
CA ILE A 4 16.88 -3.05 -17.10
C ILE A 4 17.27 -4.51 -16.82
N ALA A 5 17.79 -5.23 -17.82
CA ALA A 5 18.27 -6.60 -17.63
C ALA A 5 19.52 -6.67 -16.73
N GLN A 6 20.41 -5.68 -16.83
CA GLN A 6 21.66 -5.63 -16.06
C GLN A 6 21.45 -5.14 -14.63
N TYR A 7 20.54 -4.19 -14.39
CA TYR A 7 20.27 -3.59 -13.07
C TYR A 7 18.91 -3.95 -12.48
N GLY A 8 18.22 -4.94 -13.05
CA GLY A 8 16.84 -5.31 -12.67
C GLY A 8 16.68 -5.61 -11.19
N SER A 9 17.63 -6.33 -10.58
CA SER A 9 17.61 -6.64 -9.14
C SER A 9 17.71 -5.37 -8.28
N ILE A 10 18.54 -4.40 -8.69
CA ILE A 10 18.68 -3.11 -7.99
C ILE A 10 17.40 -2.30 -8.08
N PHE A 11 16.77 -2.25 -9.25
CA PHE A 11 15.48 -1.58 -9.42
C PHE A 11 14.38 -2.25 -8.58
N LEU A 12 14.35 -3.57 -8.49
CA LEU A 12 13.38 -4.30 -7.70
C LEU A 12 13.56 -4.04 -6.20
N VAL A 13 14.80 -4.04 -5.70
CA VAL A 13 15.10 -3.69 -4.31
C VAL A 13 14.67 -2.26 -4.00
N MET A 14 14.99 -1.30 -4.87
CA MET A 14 14.56 0.09 -4.68
C MET A 14 13.03 0.21 -4.69
N ALA A 15 12.34 -0.47 -5.61
CA ALA A 15 10.88 -0.48 -5.66
C ALA A 15 10.27 -1.01 -4.37
N CYS A 16 10.83 -2.07 -3.77
CA CYS A 16 10.40 -2.57 -2.47
C CYS A 16 10.61 -1.55 -1.34
N VAL A 17 11.77 -0.89 -1.31
CA VAL A 17 12.07 0.12 -0.27
C VAL A 17 11.12 1.32 -0.36
N PHE A 18 10.94 1.89 -1.55
CA PHE A 18 10.02 3.01 -1.73
C PHE A 18 8.56 2.59 -1.52
N GLY A 19 8.17 1.41 -2.00
CA GLY A 19 6.83 0.86 -1.78
C GLY A 19 6.52 0.67 -0.29
N PHE A 20 7.48 0.16 0.49
CA PHE A 20 7.34 0.02 1.93
C PHE A 20 7.19 1.39 2.63
N PHE A 21 8.03 2.36 2.26
CA PHE A 21 7.95 3.71 2.81
C PHE A 21 6.60 4.38 2.51
N MET A 22 6.09 4.22 1.28
CA MET A 22 4.77 4.70 0.89
C MET A 22 3.65 4.02 1.67
N ALA A 23 3.70 2.69 1.81
CA ALA A 23 2.70 1.93 2.56
C ALA A 23 2.62 2.38 4.02
N TRP A 24 3.76 2.68 4.65
CA TRP A 24 3.79 3.25 6.00
C TRP A 24 3.05 4.59 6.07
N GLY A 25 3.38 5.51 5.15
CA GLY A 25 2.79 6.85 5.14
C GLY A 25 1.28 6.83 4.89
N ILE A 26 0.82 6.02 3.95
CA ILE A 26 -0.60 5.83 3.63
C ILE A 26 -1.32 5.23 4.83
N GLY A 27 -0.79 4.14 5.41
CA GLY A 27 -1.41 3.50 6.57
C GLY A 27 -1.57 4.48 7.75
N ALA A 28 -0.56 5.28 8.07
CA ALA A 28 -0.68 6.27 9.14
C ALA A 28 -1.78 7.33 8.87
N ASN A 29 -1.94 7.75 7.61
CA ASN A 29 -2.96 8.71 7.20
C ASN A 29 -4.37 8.10 7.29
N ASP A 30 -4.53 6.88 6.78
CA ASP A 30 -5.82 6.18 6.73
C ASP A 30 -6.31 5.85 8.14
N VAL A 31 -5.44 5.39 9.04
CA VAL A 31 -5.82 5.15 10.44
C VAL A 31 -6.31 6.44 11.11
N ALA A 32 -5.66 7.58 10.86
CA ALA A 32 -6.10 8.86 11.41
C ALA A 32 -7.47 9.28 10.87
N ASN A 33 -7.73 9.03 9.58
CA ASN A 33 -8.99 9.38 8.94
C ASN A 33 -10.14 8.46 9.40
N ALA A 34 -9.90 7.16 9.51
CA ALA A 34 -10.91 6.17 9.91
C ALA A 34 -11.19 6.17 11.41
N MET A 35 -10.16 6.34 12.25
CA MET A 35 -10.27 6.19 13.71
C MET A 35 -10.21 7.52 14.47
N GLY A 36 -9.96 8.65 13.80
CA GLY A 36 -9.84 9.96 14.44
C GLY A 36 -11.09 10.39 15.20
N THR A 37 -12.28 10.14 14.65
CA THR A 37 -13.55 10.48 15.31
C THR A 37 -13.84 9.55 16.50
N SER A 38 -13.56 8.25 16.37
CA SER A 38 -13.74 7.26 17.43
C SER A 38 -12.81 7.49 18.63
N VAL A 39 -11.56 7.89 18.36
CA VAL A 39 -10.61 8.28 19.42
C VAL A 39 -10.94 9.67 19.97
N GLY A 40 -11.30 10.63 19.11
CA GLY A 40 -11.65 11.99 19.51
C GLY A 40 -12.92 12.10 20.37
N SER A 41 -13.89 11.22 20.13
CA SER A 41 -15.13 11.09 20.93
C SER A 41 -14.95 10.30 22.22
N LYS A 42 -13.75 9.76 22.49
CA LYS A 42 -13.43 8.86 23.61
C LYS A 42 -14.18 7.52 23.57
N ALA A 43 -14.76 7.13 22.44
CA ALA A 43 -15.34 5.80 22.27
C ALA A 43 -14.26 4.70 22.28
N LEU A 44 -13.07 5.01 21.76
CA LEU A 44 -11.91 4.13 21.76
C LEU A 44 -10.65 4.86 22.26
N THR A 45 -9.76 4.11 22.91
CA THR A 45 -8.41 4.60 23.19
C THR A 45 -7.52 4.50 21.94
N LEU A 46 -6.47 5.33 21.88
CA LEU A 46 -5.53 5.32 20.76
C LEU A 46 -4.90 3.92 20.54
N LYS A 47 -4.56 3.22 21.62
CA LYS A 47 -4.00 1.86 21.54
C LYS A 47 -4.99 0.86 20.93
N GLN A 48 -6.26 0.93 21.31
CA GLN A 48 -7.30 0.06 20.74
C GLN A 48 -7.51 0.36 19.26
N ALA A 49 -7.59 1.64 18.89
CA ALA A 49 -7.75 2.06 17.50
C ALA A 49 -6.60 1.54 16.61
N ILE A 50 -5.35 1.62 17.09
CA ILE A 50 -4.18 1.11 16.34
C ILE A 50 -4.25 -0.41 16.15
N ILE A 51 -4.62 -1.18 17.19
CA ILE A 51 -4.72 -2.65 17.08
C ILE A 51 -5.82 -3.04 16.11
N ILE A 52 -6.99 -2.41 16.21
CA ILE A 52 -8.12 -2.63 15.31
C ILE A 52 -7.69 -2.31 13.87
N ALA A 53 -7.11 -1.13 13.65
CA ALA A 53 -6.69 -0.71 12.33
C ALA A 53 -5.63 -1.65 11.73
N MET A 54 -4.63 -2.09 12.49
CA MET A 54 -3.64 -3.06 11.99
C MET A 54 -4.29 -4.36 11.49
N ILE A 55 -5.29 -4.88 12.19
CA ILE A 55 -5.98 -6.10 11.78
C ILE A 55 -6.82 -5.83 10.53
N PHE A 56 -7.70 -4.84 10.56
CA PHE A 56 -8.66 -4.62 9.47
C PHE A 56 -8.01 -4.06 8.20
N GLU A 57 -7.02 -3.18 8.30
CA GLU A 57 -6.27 -2.69 7.13
C GLU A 57 -5.46 -3.82 6.48
N PHE A 58 -4.83 -4.68 7.29
CA PHE A 58 -4.11 -5.84 6.75
C PHE A 58 -5.05 -6.84 6.07
N LEU A 59 -6.20 -7.15 6.69
CA LEU A 59 -7.19 -8.04 6.10
C LEU A 59 -7.79 -7.44 4.82
N GLY A 60 -8.06 -6.13 4.79
CA GLY A 60 -8.52 -5.41 3.60
C GLY A 60 -7.50 -5.48 2.48
N ALA A 61 -6.22 -5.19 2.77
CA ALA A 61 -5.14 -5.28 1.80
C ALA A 61 -4.98 -6.72 1.26
N TYR A 62 -5.07 -7.74 2.12
CA TYR A 62 -4.89 -9.14 1.71
C TYR A 62 -6.07 -9.68 0.90
N PHE A 63 -7.31 -9.41 1.31
CA PHE A 63 -8.51 -9.95 0.65
C PHE A 63 -8.99 -9.12 -0.54
N ALA A 64 -8.89 -7.79 -0.47
CA ALA A 64 -9.45 -6.88 -1.48
C ALA A 64 -8.38 -6.12 -2.28
N GLY A 65 -7.12 -6.13 -1.87
CA GLY A 65 -6.06 -5.35 -2.52
C GLY A 65 -5.68 -5.83 -3.93
N GLY A 66 -5.93 -7.09 -4.26
CA GLY A 66 -5.55 -7.67 -5.57
C GLY A 66 -6.26 -7.02 -6.76
N GLU A 67 -7.55 -6.73 -6.63
CA GLU A 67 -8.37 -6.16 -7.70
C GLU A 67 -8.02 -4.69 -7.95
N VAL A 68 -7.79 -3.92 -6.88
CA VAL A 68 -7.32 -2.52 -6.95
C VAL A 68 -5.92 -2.44 -7.55
N THR A 69 -4.99 -3.31 -7.13
CA THR A 69 -3.63 -3.36 -7.68
C THR A 69 -3.62 -3.66 -9.17
N SER A 70 -4.48 -4.58 -9.62
CA SER A 70 -4.62 -4.91 -11.06
C SER A 70 -5.10 -3.71 -11.87
N THR A 71 -6.04 -2.94 -11.32
CA THR A 71 -6.58 -1.73 -11.97
C THR A 71 -5.53 -0.62 -12.05
N ILE A 72 -4.81 -0.35 -10.96
CA ILE A 72 -3.75 0.67 -10.94
C ILE A 72 -2.60 0.28 -11.89
N ARG A 73 -2.18 -0.98 -11.90
CA ARG A 73 -1.10 -1.45 -12.79
C ARG A 73 -1.45 -1.17 -14.26
N LYS A 74 -2.66 -1.49 -14.70
CA LYS A 74 -3.13 -1.27 -16.08
C LYS A 74 -3.19 0.22 -16.44
N GLY A 75 -3.46 1.09 -15.48
CA GLY A 75 -3.49 2.54 -15.70
C GLY A 75 -2.11 3.20 -15.79
N ILE A 76 -1.05 2.56 -15.28
CA ILE A 76 0.32 3.10 -15.27
C ILE A 76 1.15 2.53 -16.41
N ILE A 77 1.04 1.22 -16.68
CA ILE A 77 1.82 0.53 -17.70
C ILE A 77 0.88 -0.25 -18.60
N ASP A 78 0.91 0.09 -19.89
CA ASP A 78 0.27 -0.72 -20.91
C ASP A 78 1.18 -1.92 -21.25
N ALA A 79 0.73 -3.11 -20.84
CA ALA A 79 1.50 -4.34 -21.02
C ALA A 79 1.70 -4.69 -22.51
N GLU A 80 0.82 -4.23 -23.38
CA GLU A 80 0.86 -4.49 -24.82
C GLU A 80 2.01 -3.72 -25.49
N VAL A 81 2.32 -2.52 -25.02
CA VAL A 81 3.44 -1.68 -25.51
C VAL A 81 4.80 -2.22 -25.06
N MET A 82 4.86 -2.97 -23.96
CA MET A 82 6.10 -3.59 -23.45
C MET A 82 6.38 -4.99 -24.01
N SER A 83 5.43 -5.57 -24.73
CA SER A 83 5.51 -6.95 -25.25
C SER A 83 6.03 -7.06 -26.69
N GLY A 84 6.32 -5.92 -27.34
CA GLY A 84 6.96 -5.82 -28.66
C GLY A 84 8.39 -5.30 -28.57
#